data_AF-A0A3D1MCA6-F1
#
_entry.id   AF-A0A3D1MCA6-F1
#
_cell.length_a   1.000
_cell.length_b   1.000
_cell.length_c   1.000
_cell.angle_alpha   90.00
_cell.angle_beta   90.00
_cell.angle_gamma   90.00
#
_symmetry.space_group_name_H-M   'P 1'
#
loop_
_entity.id
_entity.type
_entity.pdbx_description
1 polymer ?
#
loop_
_entity_poly.entity_id
_entity_poly.type
_entity_poly.pdbx_seq_one_letter_code
_entity_poly.pdbx_strand_id
1 'polypeptide(L)'
;MGASLRNKLSLVFMFLLAFSLQAQENITDTSQSAQDSVLALSEEAVDDSFHPKDFKRAILWASTLPGAGQAYNEKYWKMPIVYGGLGGITYWLVSGVKDFRCYRGALRALNDGDPSNDLGCNGFTSSSALQLKRESSRRQVDYGVLLLSLGYALQIMDAAVDARLSHFQVDDNLLLTWNPIVLPNPLGSPIVGLSVSLHLE
;
A
#
# COMPACT_ATOMS: atom_id res chain seq x y z
N MET A 1 -14.41 5.00 34.02
CA MET A 1 -14.64 4.23 32.77
C MET A 1 -13.36 3.91 31.97
N GLY A 2 -12.15 3.93 32.56
CA GLY A 2 -10.89 3.75 31.80
C GLY A 2 -10.27 2.34 31.81
N ALA A 3 -10.62 1.47 32.77
CA ALA A 3 -9.97 0.16 32.92
C ALA A 3 -10.47 -0.89 31.90
N SER A 4 -11.76 -0.86 31.55
CA SER A 4 -12.37 -1.81 30.59
C SER A 4 -11.85 -1.59 29.16
N LEU A 5 -11.61 -0.34 28.77
CA LEU A 5 -11.11 -0.01 27.43
C LEU A 5 -9.62 -0.38 27.27
N ARG A 6 -8.82 -0.20 28.32
CA ARG A 6 -7.39 -0.54 28.32
C ARG A 6 -7.16 -2.06 28.23
N ASN A 7 -7.97 -2.86 28.92
CA ASN A 7 -7.89 -4.32 28.84
C ASN A 7 -8.35 -4.86 27.49
N LYS A 8 -9.35 -4.23 26.85
CA LYS A 8 -9.77 -4.58 25.48
C LYS A 8 -8.71 -4.23 24.43
N LEU A 9 -8.04 -3.08 24.57
CA LEU A 9 -6.96 -2.68 23.68
C LEU A 9 -5.73 -3.60 23.83
N SER A 10 -5.40 -3.99 25.07
CA SER A 10 -4.33 -4.96 25.35
C SER A 10 -4.65 -6.36 24.80
N LEU A 11 -5.91 -6.80 24.84
CA LEU A 11 -6.32 -8.08 24.27
C LEU A 11 -6.29 -8.08 22.74
N VAL A 12 -6.66 -6.97 22.10
CA VAL A 12 -6.54 -6.82 20.64
C VAL A 12 -5.07 -6.77 20.21
N PHE A 13 -4.21 -6.09 20.98
CA PHE A 13 -2.77 -6.07 20.74
C PHE A 13 -2.13 -7.45 20.93
N MET A 14 -2.54 -8.19 21.97
CA MET A 14 -2.07 -9.56 22.23
C MET A 14 -2.57 -10.57 21.17
N PHE A 15 -3.77 -10.35 20.62
CA PHE A 15 -4.31 -11.14 19.50
C PHE A 15 -3.57 -10.85 18.18
N LEU A 16 -3.18 -9.59 17.93
CA LEU A 16 -2.34 -9.20 16.79
C LEU A 16 -0.90 -9.76 16.90
N LEU A 17 -0.37 -9.93 18.11
CA LEU A 17 0.94 -10.54 18.36
C LEU A 17 0.94 -12.07 18.29
N ALA A 18 -0.20 -12.72 18.54
CA ALA A 18 -0.33 -14.18 18.45
C ALA A 18 -0.51 -14.66 17.01
N PHE A 19 -1.08 -13.84 16.12
CA PHE A 19 -1.30 -14.21 14.71
C PHE A 19 0.00 -14.20 13.88
N SER A 20 1.04 -13.51 14.34
CA SER A 20 2.37 -13.51 13.69
C SER A 20 3.25 -14.71 14.06
N LEU A 21 2.91 -15.47 15.11
CA LEU A 21 3.69 -16.64 15.54
C LEU A 21 3.33 -17.93 14.79
N GLN A 22 2.17 -18.04 14.15
CA GLN A 22 1.73 -19.27 13.47
C GLN A 22 2.04 -19.30 11.95
N ALA A 23 2.80 -18.35 11.41
CA ALA A 23 3.08 -18.26 9.97
C ALA A 23 4.43 -18.88 9.55
N GLN A 24 5.13 -19.59 10.44
CA GLN A 24 6.43 -20.20 10.14
C GLN A 24 6.31 -21.73 10.05
N GLU A 25 5.97 -22.22 8.86
CA GLU A 25 6.19 -23.60 8.46
C GLU A 25 7.29 -23.67 7.38
N ASN A 26 8.17 -24.66 7.55
CA ASN A 26 9.48 -24.90 6.94
C ASN A 26 9.64 -24.59 5.44
N ILE A 27 10.75 -23.90 5.11
CA ILE A 27 11.56 -24.22 3.92
C ILE A 27 13.02 -24.28 4.35
N THR A 28 13.52 -25.50 4.52
CA THR A 28 14.94 -25.87 4.61
C THR A 28 15.37 -26.41 3.24
N ASP A 29 16.66 -26.28 2.95
CA ASP A 29 17.45 -26.75 1.78
C ASP A 29 17.55 -25.73 0.62
N THR A 30 18.71 -25.22 0.20
CA THR A 30 20.11 -25.62 0.38
C THR A 30 21.04 -24.41 0.17
N SER A 31 22.03 -24.25 1.05
CA SER A 31 23.23 -23.43 0.81
C SER A 31 24.41 -24.36 0.61
N GLN A 32 25.06 -24.32 -0.55
CA GLN A 32 26.44 -24.80 -0.79
C GLN A 32 27.07 -23.83 -1.80
N SER A 33 27.99 -22.97 -1.37
CA SER A 33 29.44 -23.22 -1.22
C SER A 33 30.21 -22.89 -2.50
N ALA A 34 30.86 -21.73 -2.51
CA ALA A 34 32.13 -21.48 -3.22
C ALA A 34 32.69 -20.11 -2.79
N GLN A 35 33.20 -20.02 -1.57
CA GLN A 35 34.31 -19.13 -1.25
C GLN A 35 35.56 -19.99 -1.25
N ASP A 36 36.45 -19.82 -2.24
CA ASP A 36 37.88 -19.64 -2.01
C ASP A 36 38.66 -19.51 -3.32
N SER A 37 39.68 -18.65 -3.29
CA SER A 37 40.76 -18.48 -4.28
C SER A 37 40.50 -17.51 -5.45
N VAL A 38 40.90 -16.25 -5.29
CA VAL A 38 41.90 -15.49 -6.08
C VAL A 38 42.05 -14.13 -5.36
N LEU A 39 42.95 -14.05 -4.39
CA LEU A 39 44.25 -13.34 -4.51
C LEU A 39 44.11 -11.82 -4.70
N ALA A 40 44.44 -11.15 -3.60
CA ALA A 40 44.72 -9.73 -3.44
C ALA A 40 45.42 -9.10 -4.64
N LEU A 41 44.77 -8.11 -5.26
CA LEU A 41 45.42 -6.99 -5.91
C LEU A 41 44.59 -5.71 -5.66
N SER A 42 45.32 -4.68 -5.21
CA SER A 42 45.06 -3.25 -5.28
C SER A 42 43.80 -2.69 -4.61
N GLU A 43 44.07 -2.14 -3.44
CA GLU A 43 43.48 -0.96 -2.83
C GLU A 43 43.24 0.17 -3.85
N GLU A 44 41.97 0.39 -4.23
CA GLU A 44 41.27 1.67 -4.35
C GLU A 44 39.77 1.36 -4.54
N ALA A 45 38.89 2.29 -4.15
CA ALA A 45 37.49 2.48 -4.61
C ALA A 45 36.34 2.29 -3.59
N VAL A 46 35.68 3.42 -3.36
CA VAL A 46 34.22 3.64 -3.23
C VAL A 46 33.57 3.39 -1.86
N ASP A 47 32.91 4.46 -1.38
CA ASP A 47 32.02 4.51 -0.22
C ASP A 47 30.88 3.48 -0.35
N ASP A 48 31.07 2.32 0.29
CA ASP A 48 30.16 1.16 0.26
C ASP A 48 28.98 1.33 1.23
N SER A 49 28.15 2.35 0.99
CA SER A 49 26.91 2.54 1.77
C SER A 49 25.65 2.02 1.09
N PHE A 50 25.77 1.28 -0.03
CA PHE A 50 24.61 0.71 -0.72
C PHE A 50 24.28 -0.71 -0.23
N HIS A 51 23.42 -0.80 0.78
CA HIS A 51 22.87 -2.08 1.22
C HIS A 51 21.60 -2.41 0.41
N PRO A 52 21.64 -3.41 -0.49
CA PRO A 52 20.46 -3.79 -1.25
C PRO A 52 19.31 -4.25 -0.34
N LYS A 53 18.09 -3.78 -0.60
CA LYS A 53 16.93 -4.05 0.25
C LYS A 53 16.41 -5.47 0.05
N ASP A 54 16.42 -6.27 1.12
CA ASP A 54 15.89 -7.62 1.10
C ASP A 54 14.39 -7.66 0.72
N PHE A 55 14.09 -8.19 -0.46
CA PHE A 55 12.73 -8.41 -0.99
C PHE A 55 11.81 -9.12 0.00
N LYS A 56 12.32 -10.17 0.67
CA LYS A 56 11.55 -10.96 1.64
C LYS A 56 11.13 -10.11 2.84
N ARG A 57 11.99 -9.22 3.30
CA ARG A 57 11.70 -8.30 4.42
C ARG A 57 10.68 -7.25 4.00
N ALA A 58 10.80 -6.67 2.80
CA ALA A 58 9.85 -5.69 2.29
C ALA A 58 8.41 -6.24 2.20
N ILE A 59 8.25 -7.49 1.76
CA ILE A 59 6.94 -8.16 1.69
C ILE A 59 6.39 -8.46 3.10
N LEU A 60 7.24 -8.94 4.01
CA LEU A 60 6.85 -9.23 5.40
C LEU A 60 6.36 -7.96 6.12
N TRP A 61 7.04 -6.83 5.90
CA TRP A 61 6.61 -5.54 6.42
C TRP A 61 5.36 -5.03 5.70
N ALA A 62 5.25 -5.14 4.37
CA ALA A 62 4.06 -4.76 3.63
C ALA A 62 2.80 -5.55 4.02
N SER A 63 2.94 -6.81 4.41
CA SER A 63 1.80 -7.68 4.76
C SER A 63 1.29 -7.48 6.18
N THR A 64 2.09 -6.88 7.08
CA THR A 64 1.75 -6.73 8.49
C THR A 64 1.03 -5.41 8.78
N LEU A 65 1.46 -4.33 8.15
CA LEU A 65 0.79 -3.03 8.25
C LEU A 65 0.70 -2.39 6.87
N PRO A 66 -0.47 -1.82 6.51
CA PRO A 66 -0.57 -1.09 5.28
C PRO A 66 0.45 0.06 5.27
N GLY A 67 1.40 0.01 4.34
CA GLY A 67 2.43 1.02 4.13
C GLY A 67 3.77 0.72 4.79
N ALA A 68 3.91 -0.32 5.63
CA ALA A 68 5.20 -0.64 6.25
C ALA A 68 6.27 -1.09 5.24
N GLY A 69 5.88 -1.67 4.09
CA GLY A 69 6.79 -1.91 2.98
C GLY A 69 7.29 -0.63 2.29
N GLN A 70 6.47 0.42 2.22
CA GLN A 70 6.88 1.72 1.66
C GLN A 70 7.81 2.48 2.61
N ALA A 71 7.61 2.35 3.93
CA ALA A 71 8.55 2.85 4.94
C ALA A 71 9.91 2.15 4.84
N TYR A 72 9.92 0.82 4.65
CA TYR A 72 11.16 0.06 4.39
C TYR A 72 11.86 0.50 3.09
N ASN A 73 11.09 0.82 2.06
CA ASN A 73 11.62 1.35 0.80
C ASN A 73 11.99 2.85 0.87
N GLU A 74 11.87 3.51 2.02
CA GLU A 74 12.10 4.96 2.25
C GLU A 74 11.30 5.87 1.31
N LYS A 75 10.25 5.36 0.67
CA LYS A 75 9.36 6.11 -0.23
C LYS A 75 8.17 6.67 0.57
N TYR A 76 8.47 7.50 1.57
CA TYR A 76 7.46 8.07 2.48
C TYR A 76 6.41 8.94 1.77
N TRP A 77 6.76 9.54 0.63
CA TRP A 77 5.84 10.39 -0.12
C TRP A 77 4.63 9.64 -0.69
N LYS A 78 4.74 8.31 -0.90
CA LYS A 78 3.61 7.47 -1.37
C LYS A 78 2.64 7.12 -0.23
N MET A 79 3.07 7.23 1.02
CA MET A 79 2.27 6.83 2.20
C MET A 79 0.93 7.56 2.32
N PRO A 80 0.84 8.90 2.16
CA PRO A 80 -0.44 9.61 2.24
C PRO A 80 -1.45 9.15 1.19
N ILE A 81 -0.97 8.76 0.00
CA ILE A 81 -1.83 8.26 -1.08
C ILE A 81 -2.44 6.92 -0.68
N VAL A 82 -1.64 6.01 -0.13
CA VAL A 82 -2.15 4.70 0.22
C VAL A 82 -3.04 4.73 1.46
N TYR A 83 -2.67 5.48 2.49
CA TYR A 83 -3.53 5.71 3.66
C TYR A 83 -4.81 6.46 3.28
N GLY A 84 -4.73 7.42 2.35
CA GLY A 84 -5.90 8.12 1.82
C GLY A 84 -6.84 7.18 1.05
N GLY A 85 -6.31 6.35 0.16
CA GLY A 85 -7.07 5.38 -0.61
C GLY A 85 -7.72 4.32 0.26
N LEU A 86 -6.94 3.60 1.08
CA LEU A 86 -7.46 2.58 1.99
C LEU A 86 -8.39 3.18 3.04
N GLY A 87 -8.07 4.36 3.57
CA GLY A 87 -8.92 5.08 4.52
C GLY A 87 -10.27 5.47 3.92
N GLY A 88 -10.28 5.97 2.68
CA GLY A 88 -11.50 6.32 1.95
C GLY A 88 -12.40 5.11 1.68
N ILE A 89 -11.82 4.00 1.21
CA ILE A 89 -12.55 2.75 0.97
C ILE A 89 -13.12 2.21 2.28
N THR A 90 -12.32 2.23 3.35
CA THR A 90 -12.75 1.77 4.69
C THR A 90 -13.90 2.61 5.23
N TYR A 91 -13.83 3.94 5.10
CA TYR A 91 -14.90 4.85 5.50
C TYR A 91 -16.20 4.56 4.74
N TRP A 92 -16.11 4.37 3.42
CA TRP A 92 -17.24 4.02 2.59
C TRP A 92 -17.87 2.68 3.00
N LEU A 93 -17.04 1.66 3.23
CA LEU A 93 -17.48 0.34 3.68
C LEU A 93 -18.19 0.41 5.04
N VAL A 94 -17.62 1.12 6.03
CA VAL A 94 -18.21 1.27 7.37
C VAL A 94 -19.56 1.96 7.30
N SER A 95 -19.67 3.00 6.45
CA SER A 95 -20.94 3.71 6.22
C SER A 95 -21.98 2.77 5.61
N GLY A 96 -21.62 1.99 4.59
CA GLY A 96 -22.49 0.97 4.00
C GLY A 96 -22.96 -0.09 5.00
N VAL A 97 -22.08 -0.58 5.89
CA VAL A 97 -22.43 -1.55 6.94
C VAL A 97 -23.37 -0.94 7.98
N LYS A 98 -23.18 0.33 8.34
CA LYS A 98 -24.08 1.05 9.25
C LYS A 98 -25.48 1.15 8.65
N ASP A 99 -25.58 1.59 7.41
CA ASP A 99 -26.85 1.73 6.69
C ASP A 99 -27.54 0.38 6.53
N PHE A 100 -26.80 -0.67 6.15
CA PHE A 100 -27.35 -2.02 6.03
C PHE A 100 -27.95 -2.53 7.35
N ARG A 101 -27.24 -2.35 8.48
CA ARG A 101 -27.75 -2.74 9.80
C ARG A 101 -29.00 -1.96 10.18
N CYS A 102 -29.01 -0.67 9.87
CA CYS A 102 -30.11 0.23 10.16
C CYS A 102 -31.37 -0.15 9.37
N TYR A 103 -31.29 -0.28 8.03
CA TYR A 103 -32.43 -0.70 7.21
C TYR A 103 -32.90 -2.14 7.51
N ARG A 104 -31.98 -3.04 7.87
CA ARG A 104 -32.33 -4.39 8.31
C ARG A 104 -33.05 -4.38 9.67
N GLY A 105 -32.69 -3.47 10.58
CA GLY A 105 -33.39 -3.26 11.85
C GLY A 105 -34.79 -2.70 11.64
N ALA A 106 -34.91 -1.62 10.87
CA ALA A 106 -36.18 -0.99 10.52
C ALA A 106 -37.17 -1.97 9.87
N LEU A 107 -36.69 -2.82 8.94
CA LEU A 107 -37.54 -3.81 8.29
C LEU A 107 -38.04 -4.90 9.26
N ARG A 108 -37.24 -5.27 10.28
CA ARG A 108 -37.71 -6.19 11.34
C ARG A 108 -38.77 -5.54 12.21
N ALA A 109 -38.51 -4.31 12.66
CA ALA A 109 -39.45 -3.54 13.47
C ALA A 109 -40.82 -3.36 12.78
N LEU A 110 -40.84 -3.12 11.46
CA LEU A 110 -42.09 -3.08 10.68
C LEU A 110 -42.84 -4.42 10.69
N ASN A 111 -42.12 -5.54 10.59
CA ASN A 111 -42.74 -6.86 10.57
C ASN A 111 -43.24 -7.30 11.95
N ASP A 112 -42.63 -6.80 13.03
CA ASP A 112 -43.04 -7.08 14.40
C ASP A 112 -44.35 -6.34 14.79
N GLY A 113 -44.74 -5.32 14.03
CA GLY A 113 -46.06 -4.65 14.16
C GLY A 113 -46.24 -3.77 15.41
N ASP A 114 -45.18 -3.56 16.19
CA ASP A 114 -45.20 -2.73 17.40
C ASP A 114 -45.00 -1.24 17.05
N PRO A 115 -46.00 -0.37 17.32
CA PRO A 115 -45.92 1.07 17.02
C PRO A 115 -44.95 1.84 17.93
N SER A 116 -44.44 1.23 19.00
CA SER A 116 -43.43 1.84 19.89
C SER A 116 -41.98 1.63 19.42
N ASN A 117 -41.77 0.75 18.43
CA ASN A 117 -40.45 0.52 17.87
C ASN A 117 -39.99 1.74 17.07
N ASP A 118 -38.83 2.28 17.42
CA ASP A 118 -38.17 3.29 16.60
C ASP A 118 -37.72 2.66 15.28
N LEU A 119 -38.43 3.03 14.20
CA LEU A 119 -38.09 2.64 12.82
C LEU A 119 -36.74 3.22 12.36
N GLY A 120 -36.18 4.17 13.14
CA GLY A 120 -34.75 4.50 13.20
C GLY A 120 -33.98 4.25 11.92
N CYS A 121 -34.18 5.10 10.90
CA CYS A 121 -33.41 5.16 9.64
C CYS A 121 -34.11 6.14 8.67
N ASN A 122 -34.12 7.44 8.96
CA ASN A 122 -34.78 8.46 8.12
C ASN A 122 -36.32 8.35 8.00
N GLY A 123 -37.00 7.59 8.86
CA GLY A 123 -38.47 7.59 8.94
C GLY A 123 -39.19 6.88 7.78
N PHE A 124 -38.53 5.97 7.06
CA PHE A 124 -39.20 5.18 6.02
C PHE A 124 -40.22 4.22 6.64
N THR A 125 -41.49 4.33 6.23
CA THR A 125 -42.60 3.46 6.67
C THR A 125 -42.99 2.41 5.62
N SER A 126 -42.52 2.57 4.38
CA SER A 126 -42.81 1.65 3.28
C SER A 126 -41.87 0.43 3.31
N SER A 127 -42.46 -0.76 3.34
CA SER A 127 -41.73 -2.04 3.33
C SER A 127 -40.91 -2.23 2.05
N SER A 128 -41.44 -1.84 0.88
CA SER A 128 -40.74 -1.97 -0.40
C SER A 128 -39.55 -1.00 -0.51
N ALA A 129 -39.69 0.23 -0.02
CA ALA A 129 -38.62 1.21 0.00
C ALA A 129 -37.44 0.75 0.87
N LEU A 130 -37.73 0.18 2.05
CA LEU A 130 -36.71 -0.36 2.96
C LEU A 130 -36.00 -1.60 2.39
N GLN A 131 -36.73 -2.47 1.68
CA GLN A 131 -36.13 -3.61 0.99
C GLN A 131 -35.13 -3.17 -0.08
N LEU A 132 -35.50 -2.19 -0.91
CA LEU A 132 -34.62 -1.63 -1.94
C LEU A 132 -33.38 -0.96 -1.34
N LYS A 133 -33.55 -0.17 -0.26
CA LYS A 133 -32.43 0.47 0.44
C LYS A 133 -31.51 -0.54 1.10
N ARG A 134 -32.06 -1.56 1.76
CA ARG A 134 -31.29 -2.68 2.33
C ARG A 134 -30.45 -3.39 1.26
N GLU A 135 -31.05 -3.71 0.11
CA GLU A 135 -30.33 -4.36 -0.99
C GLU A 135 -29.26 -3.47 -1.60
N SER A 136 -29.55 -2.18 -1.75
CA SER A 136 -28.56 -1.20 -2.20
C SER A 136 -27.37 -1.11 -1.24
N SER A 137 -27.61 -0.98 0.06
CA SER A 137 -26.54 -0.93 1.07
C SER A 137 -25.78 -2.24 1.16
N ARG A 138 -26.43 -3.40 0.97
CA ARG A 138 -25.74 -4.69 0.88
C ARG A 138 -24.74 -4.73 -0.28
N ARG A 139 -25.17 -4.31 -1.48
CA ARG A 139 -24.27 -4.23 -2.65
C ARG A 139 -23.09 -3.31 -2.41
N GLN A 140 -23.29 -2.18 -1.73
CA GLN A 140 -22.20 -1.28 -1.35
C GLN A 140 -21.18 -1.95 -0.42
N VAL A 141 -21.63 -2.73 0.55
CA VAL A 141 -20.74 -3.51 1.42
C VAL A 141 -19.95 -4.54 0.61
N ASP A 142 -20.60 -5.29 -0.27
CA ASP A 142 -19.95 -6.31 -1.10
C ASP A 142 -18.85 -5.68 -1.98
N TYR A 143 -19.14 -4.54 -2.62
CA TYR A 143 -18.15 -3.78 -3.39
C TYR A 143 -17.05 -3.17 -2.53
N GLY A 144 -17.39 -2.68 -1.33
CA GLY A 144 -16.42 -2.09 -0.41
C GLY A 144 -15.40 -3.11 0.08
N VAL A 145 -15.84 -4.34 0.40
CA VAL A 145 -14.95 -5.44 0.76
C VAL A 145 -14.04 -5.83 -0.41
N LEU A 146 -14.59 -5.91 -1.63
CA LEU A 146 -13.82 -6.23 -2.83
C LEU A 146 -12.76 -5.16 -3.15
N LEU A 147 -13.13 -3.87 -3.07
CA LEU A 147 -12.19 -2.78 -3.30
C LEU A 147 -11.12 -2.70 -2.20
N LEU A 148 -11.48 -2.98 -0.95
CA LEU A 148 -10.53 -2.95 0.15
C LEU A 148 -9.50 -4.08 0.01
N SER A 149 -9.94 -5.29 -0.31
CA SER A 149 -9.04 -6.43 -0.52
C SER A 149 -8.14 -6.23 -1.74
N LEU A 150 -8.70 -5.72 -2.84
CA LEU A 150 -7.93 -5.38 -4.04
C LEU A 150 -6.90 -4.28 -3.76
N GLY A 151 -7.30 -3.21 -3.07
CA GLY A 151 -6.41 -2.12 -2.67
C GLY A 151 -5.27 -2.59 -1.77
N TYR A 152 -5.57 -3.51 -0.85
CA TYR A 152 -4.56 -4.13 0.02
C TYR A 152 -3.56 -4.98 -0.77
N ALA A 153 -4.04 -5.80 -1.71
CA ALA A 153 -3.17 -6.60 -2.57
C ALA A 153 -2.27 -5.73 -3.46
N LEU A 154 -2.83 -4.68 -4.07
CA LEU A 154 -2.07 -3.73 -4.90
C LEU A 154 -0.94 -3.06 -4.11
N GLN A 155 -1.20 -2.68 -2.86
CA GLN A 155 -0.18 -2.08 -2.00
C GLN A 155 1.00 -3.03 -1.75
N ILE A 156 0.75 -4.31 -1.51
CA ILE A 156 1.80 -5.31 -1.32
C ILE A 156 2.60 -5.48 -2.63
N MET A 157 1.92 -5.51 -3.78
CA MET A 157 2.57 -5.64 -5.08
C MET A 157 3.46 -4.42 -5.40
N ASP A 158 3.00 -3.20 -5.13
CA ASP A 158 3.80 -1.97 -5.32
C ASP A 158 5.09 -2.01 -4.50
N ALA A 159 4.99 -2.39 -3.22
CA ALA A 159 6.17 -2.54 -2.36
C ALA A 159 7.13 -3.64 -2.83
N ALA A 160 6.59 -4.76 -3.34
CA ALA A 160 7.38 -5.87 -3.86
C ALA A 160 8.13 -5.52 -5.15
N VAL A 161 7.49 -4.79 -6.06
CA VAL A 161 8.11 -4.30 -7.30
C VAL A 161 9.21 -3.27 -6.98
N ASP A 162 8.93 -2.30 -6.10
CA ASP A 162 9.92 -1.31 -5.65
C ASP A 162 11.15 -1.99 -5.02
N ALA A 163 10.94 -3.01 -4.19
CA ALA A 163 12.03 -3.77 -3.56
C ALA A 163 12.86 -4.53 -4.61
N ARG A 164 12.23 -5.13 -5.61
CA ARG A 164 12.95 -5.85 -6.68
C ARG A 164 13.74 -4.89 -7.57
N LEU A 165 13.19 -3.72 -7.85
CA LEU A 165 13.85 -2.69 -8.65
C LEU A 165 14.97 -1.98 -7.90
N SER A 166 14.99 -2.02 -6.57
CA SER A 166 16.07 -1.42 -5.78
C SER A 166 17.45 -2.04 -6.02
N HIS A 167 17.53 -3.26 -6.58
CA HIS A 167 18.82 -3.87 -6.94
C HIS A 167 19.44 -3.31 -8.23
N PHE A 168 18.70 -2.54 -9.03
CA PHE A 168 19.26 -1.90 -10.21
C PHE A 168 20.04 -0.66 -9.76
N GLN A 169 21.36 -0.73 -9.87
CA GLN A 169 22.25 0.42 -9.68
C GLN A 169 21.95 1.43 -10.79
N VAL A 170 21.29 2.52 -10.45
CA VAL A 170 21.26 3.72 -11.28
C VAL A 170 22.45 4.53 -10.81
N ASP A 171 23.51 4.53 -11.61
CA ASP A 171 24.69 5.34 -11.32
C ASP A 171 24.30 6.82 -11.43
N ASP A 172 24.39 7.55 -10.32
CA ASP A 172 24.14 9.01 -10.30
C ASP A 172 25.21 9.79 -11.10
N ASN A 173 26.28 9.11 -11.52
CA ASN A 173 27.34 9.64 -12.37
C ASN A 173 26.97 9.71 -13.86
N LEU A 174 25.72 9.38 -14.23
CA LEU A 174 25.20 9.63 -15.58
C LEU A 174 24.96 11.14 -15.78
N LEU A 175 26.05 11.89 -15.92
CA LEU A 175 26.06 13.33 -16.14
C LEU A 175 25.55 13.63 -17.55
N LEU A 176 24.26 13.94 -17.65
CA LEU A 176 23.65 14.49 -18.84
C LEU A 176 24.12 15.94 -19.01
N THR A 177 25.24 16.13 -19.72
CA THR A 177 25.78 17.47 -19.97
C THR A 177 25.02 18.12 -21.13
N TRP A 178 24.25 19.16 -20.84
CA TRP A 178 23.56 19.97 -21.83
C TRP A 178 24.44 21.12 -22.29
N ASN A 179 25.01 21.04 -23.48
CA ASN A 179 25.86 22.09 -24.03
C ASN A 179 25.14 22.81 -25.19
N PRO A 180 24.83 24.12 -25.08
CA PRO A 180 24.32 24.89 -26.19
C PRO A 180 25.42 25.11 -27.22
N ILE A 181 25.17 24.75 -28.48
CA ILE A 181 26.11 24.98 -29.58
C ILE A 181 25.57 26.07 -30.49
N VAL A 182 26.42 27.04 -30.82
CA VAL A 182 26.10 28.07 -31.81
C VAL A 182 26.96 27.79 -33.03
N LEU A 183 26.32 27.35 -34.13
CA LEU A 183 27.01 27.08 -35.38
C LEU A 183 27.00 28.34 -36.26
N PRO A 184 28.17 28.83 -36.70
CA PRO A 184 28.23 29.95 -37.63
C PRO A 184 27.64 29.53 -38.98
N ASN A 185 26.57 30.20 -39.39
CA ASN A 185 25.92 29.97 -40.68
C ASN A 185 26.41 31.01 -41.69
N PRO A 186 26.93 30.63 -42.87
CA PRO A 186 27.42 31.56 -43.88
C PRO A 186 26.34 32.48 -44.49
N LEU A 187 25.05 32.23 -44.21
CA LEU A 187 23.90 33.07 -44.62
C LEU A 187 23.46 34.12 -43.59
N GLY A 188 24.23 34.33 -42.52
CA GLY A 188 24.09 35.50 -41.62
C GLY A 188 23.21 35.31 -40.39
N SER A 189 22.42 34.24 -40.29
CA SER A 189 21.64 33.91 -39.09
C SER A 189 22.30 32.78 -38.30
N PRO A 190 22.76 33.00 -37.05
CA PRO A 190 23.37 31.93 -36.25
C PRO A 190 22.34 30.83 -35.95
N ILE A 191 22.74 29.57 -36.17
CA ILE A 191 21.91 28.41 -35.83
C ILE A 191 22.26 28.00 -34.40
N VAL A 192 21.27 28.10 -33.52
CA VAL A 192 21.37 27.62 -32.14
C VAL A 192 20.89 26.18 -32.11
N GLY A 193 21.76 25.27 -31.70
CA GLY A 193 21.46 23.86 -31.50
C GLY A 193 21.69 23.44 -30.04
N LEU A 194 21.08 22.33 -29.66
CA LEU A 194 21.38 21.65 -28.40
C LEU A 194 22.17 20.38 -28.72
N SER A 195 23.34 20.23 -28.11
CA SER A 195 24.09 18.98 -28.13
C SER A 195 23.88 18.26 -26.80
N VAL A 196 23.55 16.97 -26.88
CA VAL A 196 23.43 16.08 -25.73
C VAL A 196 24.50 15.00 -25.88
N SER A 197 25.42 14.94 -24.93
CA SER A 197 26.44 13.90 -24.84
C SER A 197 26.20 13.05 -23.59
N LEU A 198 26.32 11.73 -23.74
CA LEU A 198 26.25 10.77 -22.66
C LEU A 198 27.67 10.23 -22.42
N HIS A 199 28.19 10.43 -21.22
CA HIS A 199 29.41 9.76 -20.76
C HIS A 199 29.01 8.58 -19.88
N LEU A 200 29.44 7.38 -20.30
CA LEU A 200 29.45 6.17 -19.49
C LEU A 200 30.91 5.90 -19.16
N GLU A 201 31.22 5.79 -17.88
CA GLU A 201 32.54 5.39 -17.38
C GLU A 201 32.56 3.88 -17.11
#